data_AF-A0A517P613-F1
#
_entry.id   AF-A0A517P613-F1
#
_cell.length_a   1.000
_cell.length_b   1.000
_cell.length_c   1.000
_cell.angle_alpha   90.00
_cell.angle_beta   90.00
_cell.angle_gamma   90.00
#
_symmetry.space_group_name_H-M   'P 1'
#
loop_
_entity.id
_entity.type
_entity.pdbx_description
1 polymer ?
#
loop_
_entity_poly.entity_id
_entity_poly.type
_entity_poly.pdbx_seq_one_letter_code
_entity_poly.pdbx_strand_id
1 'polypeptide(L)'
;MLVRFPSRLLFVLPWCLATAAVAADLHVTPDGAGRKDGAGWANALPAERLTEAVNELAGPGDRVLLGSGRYAGASLAIQTGGERGRAKELRGVDTGGGLPEWVGAWSAANVKKGPTAISIQPGVSDVTLAGLRLRNYQFGVRSPTDGEGTIERLTLEDVDAARMRHHVYLSHCRDLKLIDCDVSRYSKHAFRFEAGCRAVRILRCTADCSEGDETWENETAELIPFGFTVNNSNPPQGDFRFEDCLAANNRMQVRPGKYPNGDGFVVEGTVEGVSFVRCIAVRNRDGGYDLKPPVTLTDCVALENGRGIRLWSTATLENCFVADGKTGLWSNGEAVTVRGSAFARLDGPAVMTDDKATGGVTLTGSLIVACGAVGKKTSKGPITLTDTVVSATKPNSDSPKTPPTDPAVTFVDPPAAWPTDKPLPTHPTHGYRPPEPPSGEIVR
;
A
#
# COMPACT_ATOMS: atom_id res chain seq x y z
N MET A 1 73.58 52.12 -24.37
CA MET A 1 72.20 52.57 -24.72
C MET A 1 71.34 51.31 -24.79
N LEU A 2 70.68 50.94 -23.69
CA LEU A 2 69.79 49.77 -23.60
C LEU A 2 68.35 50.28 -23.64
N VAL A 3 67.53 49.76 -24.56
CA VAL A 3 66.10 50.03 -24.64
C VAL A 3 65.34 48.76 -24.24
N ARG A 4 64.47 48.87 -23.23
CA ARG A 4 63.55 47.82 -22.77
C ARG A 4 62.24 47.85 -23.58
N PHE A 5 61.70 46.68 -23.92
CA PHE A 5 60.31 46.50 -24.35
C PHE A 5 59.53 45.68 -23.30
N PRO A 6 58.24 45.98 -23.02
CA PRO A 6 57.46 45.28 -22.03
C PRO A 6 56.70 44.08 -22.64
N SER A 7 56.78 42.94 -21.97
CA SER A 7 56.00 41.73 -22.27
C SER A 7 54.54 41.93 -21.85
N ARG A 8 53.61 41.92 -22.82
CA ARG A 8 52.17 41.87 -22.56
C ARG A 8 51.75 40.42 -22.33
N LEU A 9 51.39 40.09 -21.09
CA LEU A 9 50.74 38.84 -20.72
C LEU A 9 49.26 38.91 -21.17
N LEU A 10 48.89 38.13 -22.18
CA LEU A 10 47.50 38.02 -22.65
C LEU A 10 46.77 37.01 -21.76
N PHE A 11 45.92 37.48 -20.83
CA PHE A 11 44.97 36.64 -20.11
C PHE A 11 43.78 36.36 -21.04
N VAL A 12 43.70 35.15 -21.59
CA VAL A 12 42.49 34.65 -22.26
C VAL A 12 41.58 34.09 -21.16
N LEU A 13 40.56 34.85 -20.77
CA LEU A 13 39.47 34.33 -19.93
C LEU A 13 38.65 33.33 -20.78
N PRO A 14 38.56 32.04 -20.41
CA PRO A 14 37.58 31.16 -21.01
C PRO A 14 36.20 31.57 -20.49
N TRP A 15 35.40 32.20 -21.34
CA TRP A 15 33.95 32.29 -21.14
C TRP A 15 33.37 30.88 -21.25
N CYS A 16 33.36 30.15 -20.13
CA CYS A 16 32.48 28.99 -19.96
C CYS A 16 31.04 29.51 -19.89
N LEU A 17 30.43 29.72 -21.06
CA LEU A 17 28.98 29.78 -21.17
C LEU A 17 28.44 28.43 -20.70
N ALA A 18 28.09 28.35 -19.42
CA ALA A 18 27.32 27.25 -18.88
C ALA A 18 25.93 27.33 -19.51
N THR A 19 25.76 26.76 -20.70
CA THR A 19 24.45 26.47 -21.24
C THR A 19 23.80 25.52 -20.24
N ALA A 20 22.82 26.04 -19.49
CA ALA A 20 21.94 25.18 -18.70
C ALA A 20 21.33 24.18 -19.67
N ALA A 21 21.78 22.92 -19.60
CA ALA A 21 21.24 21.86 -20.43
C ALA A 21 19.76 21.73 -20.06
N VAL A 22 18.89 22.04 -21.04
CA VAL A 22 17.45 21.84 -20.89
C VAL A 22 17.21 20.34 -20.87
N ALA A 23 16.36 19.88 -19.94
CA ALA A 23 15.91 18.49 -19.89
C ALA A 23 15.38 18.05 -21.25
N ALA A 24 15.86 16.92 -21.75
CA ALA A 24 15.46 16.36 -23.04
C ALA A 24 14.32 15.35 -22.89
N ASP A 25 13.45 15.30 -23.90
CA ASP A 25 12.41 14.29 -24.04
C ASP A 25 12.77 13.28 -25.13
N LEU A 26 12.85 12.01 -24.78
CA LEU A 26 13.00 10.89 -25.70
C LEU A 26 11.66 10.19 -25.88
N HIS A 27 11.21 10.04 -27.12
CA HIS A 27 9.92 9.47 -27.43
C HIS A 27 10.07 8.02 -27.90
N VAL A 28 9.29 7.11 -27.34
CA VAL A 28 9.31 5.68 -27.66
C VAL A 28 7.89 5.21 -27.96
N THR A 29 7.68 4.51 -29.09
CA THR A 29 6.42 3.81 -29.40
C THR A 29 6.70 2.32 -29.61
N PRO A 30 5.68 1.44 -29.63
CA PRO A 30 5.91 0.01 -29.85
C PRO A 30 6.78 -0.29 -31.09
N ASP A 31 6.45 0.31 -32.23
CA ASP A 31 7.12 0.04 -33.52
C ASP A 31 8.17 1.10 -33.91
N GLY A 32 8.26 2.19 -33.15
CA GLY A 32 8.98 3.42 -33.50
C GLY A 32 8.30 4.19 -34.62
N ALA A 33 8.91 5.30 -35.04
CA ALA A 33 8.43 6.11 -36.16
C ALA A 33 9.58 6.83 -36.87
N GLY A 34 9.37 7.18 -38.15
CA GLY A 34 10.26 8.05 -38.93
C GLY A 34 11.73 7.66 -38.85
N ARG A 35 12.58 8.61 -38.44
CA ARG A 35 14.03 8.42 -38.32
C ARG A 35 14.47 7.57 -37.14
N LYS A 36 13.56 7.27 -36.19
CA LYS A 36 13.85 6.50 -34.97
C LYS A 36 15.01 7.08 -34.14
N ASP A 37 15.00 8.40 -33.96
CA ASP A 37 16.00 9.15 -33.17
C ASP A 37 15.46 9.62 -31.80
N GLY A 38 14.17 9.45 -31.53
CA GLY A 38 13.53 9.81 -30.26
C GLY A 38 13.22 11.30 -30.12
N ALA A 39 13.55 12.14 -31.11
CA ALA A 39 13.41 13.60 -31.02
C ALA A 39 11.95 14.10 -30.99
N GLY A 40 10.98 13.21 -31.20
CA GLY A 40 9.55 13.49 -31.18
C GLY A 40 8.74 12.27 -31.59
N TRP A 41 7.42 12.29 -31.41
CA TRP A 41 6.54 11.17 -31.78
C TRP A 41 6.68 10.75 -33.26
N ALA A 42 6.90 11.70 -34.17
CA ALA A 42 7.10 11.42 -35.60
C ALA A 42 8.43 10.69 -35.90
N ASN A 43 9.39 10.72 -34.97
CA ASN A 43 10.69 10.06 -35.06
C ASN A 43 10.96 9.15 -33.85
N ALA A 44 9.91 8.61 -33.24
CA ALA A 44 10.00 7.86 -31.99
C ALA A 44 10.94 6.65 -32.13
N LEU A 45 11.71 6.40 -31.06
CA LEU A 45 12.44 5.15 -30.89
C LEU A 45 11.45 3.98 -30.82
N PRO A 46 11.82 2.80 -31.34
CA PRO A 46 11.02 1.60 -31.19
C PRO A 46 11.26 0.93 -29.82
N ALA A 47 10.32 0.11 -29.36
CA ALA A 47 10.36 -0.47 -28.01
C ALA A 47 11.61 -1.32 -27.73
N GLU A 48 12.22 -1.94 -28.75
CA GLU A 48 13.48 -2.69 -28.61
C GLU A 48 14.66 -1.82 -28.15
N ARG A 49 14.58 -0.49 -28.31
CA ARG A 49 15.58 0.47 -27.84
C ARG A 49 15.23 1.11 -26.50
N LEU A 50 14.23 0.61 -25.79
CA LEU A 50 13.82 1.17 -24.50
C LEU A 50 14.95 1.16 -23.45
N THR A 51 15.70 0.06 -23.36
CA THR A 51 16.84 -0.04 -22.44
C THR A 51 17.91 1.00 -22.75
N GLU A 52 18.22 1.20 -24.03
CA GLU A 52 19.18 2.22 -24.49
C GLU A 52 18.64 3.63 -24.18
N ALA A 53 17.37 3.90 -24.47
CA ALA A 53 16.73 5.18 -24.20
C ALA A 53 16.82 5.57 -22.72
N VAL A 54 16.54 4.64 -21.81
CA VAL A 54 16.55 4.89 -20.37
C VAL A 54 17.96 4.95 -19.80
N ASN A 55 18.85 4.03 -20.18
CA ASN A 55 20.14 3.87 -19.49
C ASN A 55 21.29 4.63 -20.14
N GLU A 56 21.25 4.85 -21.45
CA GLU A 56 22.37 5.39 -22.23
C GLU A 56 22.07 6.80 -22.78
N LEU A 57 20.85 7.04 -23.27
CA LEU A 57 20.50 8.31 -23.90
C LEU A 57 19.95 9.34 -22.91
N ALA A 58 19.08 8.93 -21.98
CA ALA A 58 18.54 9.83 -20.96
C ALA A 58 19.56 10.08 -19.83
N GLY A 59 19.83 11.34 -19.54
CA GLY A 59 20.61 11.80 -18.40
C GLY A 59 19.74 12.27 -17.22
N PRO A 60 20.37 12.86 -16.18
CA PRO A 60 19.65 13.47 -15.06
C PRO A 60 18.70 14.59 -15.49
N GLY A 61 17.43 14.48 -15.08
CA GLY A 61 16.37 15.44 -15.40
C GLY A 61 15.65 15.17 -16.73
N ASP A 62 16.16 14.25 -17.55
CA ASP A 62 15.53 13.89 -18.83
C ASP A 62 14.34 12.95 -18.63
N ARG A 63 13.49 12.90 -19.65
CA ARG A 63 12.28 12.07 -19.66
C ARG A 63 12.28 11.12 -20.85
N VAL A 64 11.89 9.88 -20.62
CA VAL A 64 11.57 8.90 -21.65
C VAL A 64 10.05 8.74 -21.68
N LEU A 65 9.44 9.26 -22.75
CA LEU A 65 8.01 9.29 -22.98
C LEU A 65 7.58 8.07 -23.81
N LEU A 66 6.74 7.20 -23.24
CA LEU A 66 6.20 6.01 -23.89
C LEU A 66 4.81 6.30 -24.44
N GLY A 67 4.62 6.23 -25.75
CA GLY A 67 3.35 6.50 -26.41
C GLY A 67 2.33 5.36 -26.22
N SER A 68 1.11 5.57 -26.69
CA SER A 68 0.07 4.53 -26.66
C SER A 68 0.48 3.26 -27.37
N GLY A 69 -0.09 2.15 -26.93
CA GLY A 69 0.00 0.86 -27.61
C GLY A 69 0.51 -0.26 -26.71
N ARG A 70 0.66 -1.43 -27.33
CA ARG A 70 1.03 -2.66 -26.63
C ARG A 70 2.53 -2.94 -26.77
N TYR A 71 3.23 -2.92 -25.65
CA TYR A 71 4.64 -3.25 -25.52
C TYR A 71 4.77 -4.74 -25.16
N ALA A 72 4.66 -5.60 -26.17
CA ALA A 72 4.67 -7.05 -25.97
C ALA A 72 6.05 -7.56 -25.53
N GLY A 73 6.09 -8.27 -24.40
CA GLY A 73 7.32 -8.84 -23.86
C GLY A 73 8.33 -7.82 -23.35
N ALA A 74 7.95 -6.55 -23.16
CA ALA A 74 8.84 -5.53 -22.68
C ALA A 74 9.37 -5.85 -21.28
N SER A 75 10.67 -5.68 -21.10
CA SER A 75 11.36 -5.79 -19.83
C SER A 75 12.46 -4.75 -19.79
N LEU A 76 12.62 -4.08 -18.65
CA LEU A 76 13.59 -3.01 -18.46
C LEU A 76 14.35 -3.22 -17.15
N ALA A 77 15.68 -3.24 -17.23
CA ALA A 77 16.53 -3.06 -16.06
C ALA A 77 17.01 -1.61 -16.04
N ILE A 78 16.60 -0.85 -15.04
CA ILE A 78 17.08 0.53 -14.84
C ILE A 78 18.41 0.45 -14.10
N GLN A 79 19.47 0.89 -14.76
CA GLN A 79 20.85 0.82 -14.30
C GLN A 79 21.41 2.20 -13.93
N THR A 80 20.83 3.27 -14.46
CA THR A 80 21.26 4.64 -14.17
C THR A 80 20.10 5.47 -13.65
N GLY A 81 20.40 6.31 -12.67
CA GLY A 81 19.47 7.22 -12.02
C GLY A 81 19.52 8.64 -12.56
N GLY A 82 18.77 9.52 -11.91
CA GLY A 82 18.93 10.97 -12.04
C GLY A 82 19.91 11.53 -11.01
N GLU A 83 19.76 12.82 -10.74
CA GLU A 83 20.42 13.52 -9.64
C GLU A 83 19.38 14.17 -8.74
N ARG A 84 19.76 14.53 -7.52
CA ARG A 84 18.84 15.19 -6.59
C ARG A 84 18.26 16.48 -7.20
N GLY A 85 16.93 16.53 -7.32
CA GLY A 85 16.22 17.65 -7.94
C GLY A 85 16.17 17.60 -9.48
N ARG A 86 16.78 16.58 -10.08
CA ARG A 86 16.80 16.29 -11.53
C ARG A 86 16.56 14.79 -11.72
N ALA A 87 15.41 14.31 -11.26
CA ALA A 87 15.04 12.91 -11.41
C ALA A 87 14.92 12.54 -12.88
N LYS A 88 15.36 11.33 -13.24
CA LYS A 88 15.08 10.74 -14.54
C LYS A 88 13.66 10.19 -14.53
N GLU A 89 12.88 10.45 -15.57
CA GLU A 89 11.48 10.01 -15.64
C GLU A 89 11.26 9.02 -16.78
N LEU A 90 10.56 7.92 -16.51
CA LEU A 90 9.94 7.05 -17.50
C LEU A 90 8.43 7.23 -17.40
N ARG A 91 7.81 7.83 -18.43
CA ARG A 91 6.41 8.26 -18.38
C ARG A 91 5.60 7.71 -19.53
N GLY A 92 4.49 7.06 -19.25
CA GLY A 92 3.48 6.76 -20.24
C GLY A 92 2.66 7.99 -20.64
N VAL A 93 2.37 8.09 -21.92
CA VAL A 93 1.63 9.19 -22.54
C VAL A 93 0.56 8.60 -23.44
N ASP A 94 -0.69 8.97 -23.20
CA ASP A 94 -1.79 8.65 -24.11
C ASP A 94 -1.66 9.52 -25.38
N THR A 95 -1.27 8.89 -26.49
CA THR A 95 -1.18 9.48 -27.82
C THR A 95 -2.42 9.17 -28.67
N GLY A 96 -3.54 8.81 -28.03
CA GLY A 96 -4.84 8.54 -28.66
C GLY A 96 -5.32 7.08 -28.54
N GLY A 97 -4.52 6.19 -27.95
CA GLY A 97 -4.83 4.76 -27.78
C GLY A 97 -4.90 4.30 -26.32
N GLY A 98 -4.92 5.22 -25.36
CA GLY A 98 -4.74 4.94 -23.93
C GLY A 98 -3.27 4.95 -23.52
N LEU A 99 -3.02 4.76 -22.22
CA LEU A 99 -1.67 4.62 -21.68
C LEU A 99 -0.95 3.36 -22.23
N PRO A 100 0.39 3.36 -22.28
CA PRO A 100 1.16 2.20 -22.74
C PRO A 100 0.88 0.95 -21.90
N GLU A 101 0.50 -0.15 -22.55
CA GLU A 101 0.29 -1.45 -21.91
C GLU A 101 1.49 -2.37 -22.16
N TRP A 102 2.22 -2.70 -21.11
CA TRP A 102 3.28 -3.70 -21.12
C TRP A 102 2.67 -5.05 -20.81
N VAL A 103 2.92 -6.03 -21.69
CA VAL A 103 2.29 -7.35 -21.56
C VAL A 103 3.34 -8.45 -21.57
N GLY A 104 3.53 -9.08 -20.42
CA GLY A 104 4.40 -10.22 -20.24
C GLY A 104 3.72 -11.56 -20.58
N ALA A 105 4.41 -12.65 -20.24
CA ALA A 105 3.99 -14.03 -20.53
C ALA A 105 3.63 -14.85 -19.27
N TRP A 106 3.50 -14.22 -18.10
CA TRP A 106 3.07 -14.91 -16.88
C TRP A 106 1.63 -15.41 -17.01
N SER A 107 1.32 -16.53 -16.36
CA SER A 107 -0.03 -17.09 -16.33
C SER A 107 -0.35 -17.75 -15.00
N ALA A 108 -1.65 -17.76 -14.66
CA ALA A 108 -2.19 -18.46 -13.49
C ALA A 108 -1.88 -19.97 -13.49
N ALA A 109 -1.73 -20.59 -14.67
CA ALA A 109 -1.36 -22.00 -14.79
C ALA A 109 0.07 -22.29 -14.28
N ASN A 110 0.93 -21.26 -14.23
CA ASN A 110 2.30 -21.39 -13.74
C ASN A 110 2.72 -20.16 -12.93
N VAL A 111 2.01 -19.92 -11.82
CA VAL A 111 2.15 -18.73 -10.98
C VAL A 111 3.59 -18.38 -10.57
N LYS A 112 4.49 -19.37 -10.50
CA LYS A 112 5.89 -19.18 -10.07
C LYS A 112 6.88 -18.90 -11.22
N LYS A 113 6.44 -18.82 -12.47
CA LYS A 113 7.30 -18.53 -13.62
C LYS A 113 6.75 -17.36 -14.44
N GLY A 114 7.61 -16.42 -14.78
CA GLY A 114 7.29 -15.35 -15.71
C GLY A 114 8.34 -14.24 -15.70
N PRO A 115 8.23 -13.27 -16.61
CA PRO A 115 9.16 -12.16 -16.68
C PRO A 115 8.97 -11.17 -15.53
N THR A 116 9.97 -10.33 -15.33
CA THR A 116 9.87 -9.07 -14.56
C THR A 116 9.68 -7.92 -15.55
N ALA A 117 8.73 -7.02 -15.32
CA ALA A 117 8.54 -5.87 -16.20
C ALA A 117 9.68 -4.87 -16.00
N ILE A 118 9.87 -4.39 -14.76
CA ILE A 118 10.88 -3.38 -14.43
C ILE A 118 11.71 -3.87 -13.25
N SER A 119 13.03 -3.85 -13.42
CA SER A 119 14.01 -4.15 -12.38
C SER A 119 14.84 -2.90 -12.06
N ILE A 120 14.79 -2.42 -10.83
CA ILE A 120 15.61 -1.29 -10.37
C ILE A 120 16.90 -1.84 -9.79
N GLN A 121 18.04 -1.53 -10.43
CA GLN A 121 19.32 -2.04 -9.97
C GLN A 121 19.79 -1.36 -8.67
N PRO A 122 20.59 -2.05 -7.85
CA PRO A 122 21.20 -1.47 -6.65
C PRO A 122 21.96 -0.18 -6.97
N GLY A 123 21.87 0.82 -6.08
CA GLY A 123 22.56 2.10 -6.23
C GLY A 123 21.86 3.11 -7.17
N VAL A 124 20.80 2.71 -7.88
CA VAL A 124 19.99 3.65 -8.67
C VAL A 124 19.27 4.64 -7.75
N SER A 125 19.29 5.92 -8.12
CA SER A 125 18.59 6.96 -7.36
C SER A 125 17.89 8.00 -8.24
N ASP A 126 16.96 8.75 -7.68
CA ASP A 126 16.23 9.85 -8.36
C ASP A 126 15.55 9.38 -9.66
N VAL A 127 14.68 8.38 -9.55
CA VAL A 127 13.92 7.83 -10.68
C VAL A 127 12.43 7.96 -10.41
N THR A 128 11.69 8.40 -11.42
CA THR A 128 10.22 8.41 -11.43
C THR A 128 9.69 7.51 -12.54
N LEU A 129 8.77 6.61 -12.19
CA LEU A 129 8.00 5.80 -13.13
C LEU A 129 6.56 6.27 -13.07
N ALA A 130 5.99 6.67 -14.21
CA ALA A 130 4.67 7.28 -14.25
C ALA A 130 3.77 6.77 -15.38
N GLY A 131 2.48 6.59 -15.11
CA GLY A 131 1.45 6.36 -16.15
C GLY A 131 1.64 5.06 -16.94
N LEU A 132 1.94 3.95 -16.26
CA LEU A 132 2.22 2.66 -16.91
C LEU A 132 1.12 1.65 -16.60
N ARG A 133 0.83 0.74 -17.55
CA ARG A 133 -0.08 -0.39 -17.35
C ARG A 133 0.67 -1.69 -17.55
N LEU A 134 0.81 -2.49 -16.48
CA LEU A 134 1.55 -3.75 -16.50
C LEU A 134 0.60 -4.93 -16.41
N ARG A 135 0.74 -5.92 -17.29
CA ARG A 135 -0.10 -7.12 -17.30
C ARG A 135 0.69 -8.39 -17.54
N ASN A 136 0.30 -9.49 -16.89
CA ASN A 136 0.88 -10.82 -17.11
C ASN A 136 2.40 -10.86 -16.85
N TYR A 137 2.85 -10.30 -15.73
CA TYR A 137 4.23 -10.46 -15.25
C TYR A 137 4.28 -11.31 -13.99
N GLN A 138 5.44 -11.92 -13.72
CA GLN A 138 5.68 -12.47 -12.40
C GLN A 138 5.97 -11.35 -11.41
N PHE A 139 6.72 -10.33 -11.84
CA PHE A 139 7.04 -9.14 -11.05
C PHE A 139 6.74 -7.89 -11.88
N GLY A 140 5.95 -6.96 -11.35
CA GLY A 140 5.77 -5.63 -11.95
C GLY A 140 7.04 -4.80 -11.82
N VAL A 141 7.29 -4.26 -10.62
CA VAL A 141 8.50 -3.53 -10.28
C VAL A 141 9.25 -4.25 -9.17
N ARG A 142 10.50 -4.61 -9.42
CA ARG A 142 11.33 -5.38 -8.49
C ARG A 142 12.70 -4.75 -8.28
N SER A 143 13.27 -4.91 -7.09
CA SER A 143 14.71 -4.78 -6.88
C SER A 143 15.34 -6.15 -6.60
N PRO A 144 16.62 -6.36 -6.96
CA PRO A 144 17.39 -7.51 -6.49
C PRO A 144 17.47 -7.53 -4.96
N THR A 145 17.51 -8.73 -4.37
CA THR A 145 17.58 -8.94 -2.91
C THR A 145 19.02 -9.14 -2.41
N ASP A 146 19.94 -9.39 -3.33
CA ASP A 146 21.33 -9.81 -3.12
C ASP A 146 22.34 -8.76 -3.61
N GLY A 147 21.86 -7.59 -4.03
CA GLY A 147 22.69 -6.52 -4.56
C GLY A 147 23.26 -5.59 -3.49
N GLU A 148 24.50 -5.14 -3.68
CA GLU A 148 25.10 -4.08 -2.87
C GLU A 148 24.64 -2.70 -3.36
N GLY A 149 24.08 -1.88 -2.46
CA GLY A 149 23.66 -0.52 -2.75
C GLY A 149 22.21 -0.24 -2.35
N THR A 150 21.95 1.01 -1.98
CA THR A 150 20.59 1.48 -1.63
C THR A 150 19.97 2.13 -2.86
N ILE A 151 18.69 1.82 -3.11
CA ILE A 151 17.87 2.54 -4.09
C ILE A 151 17.28 3.76 -3.40
N GLU A 152 17.53 4.97 -3.90
CA GLU A 152 17.08 6.19 -3.20
C GLU A 152 16.14 7.05 -4.05
N ARG A 153 15.11 7.64 -3.44
CA ARG A 153 14.22 8.62 -4.09
C ARG A 153 13.57 8.04 -5.35
N LEU A 154 13.06 6.81 -5.22
CA LEU A 154 12.23 6.15 -6.23
C LEU A 154 10.77 6.60 -6.06
N THR A 155 10.13 7.02 -7.15
CA THR A 155 8.70 7.32 -7.19
C THR A 155 8.01 6.46 -8.24
N LEU A 156 6.91 5.81 -7.85
CA LEU A 156 5.95 5.19 -8.76
C LEU A 156 4.64 5.96 -8.63
N GLU A 157 4.14 6.49 -9.74
CA GLU A 157 2.92 7.30 -9.80
C GLU A 157 2.01 6.78 -10.93
N ASP A 158 0.78 6.36 -10.64
CA ASP A 158 -0.11 5.83 -11.69
C ASP A 158 0.52 4.63 -12.45
N VAL A 159 1.11 3.70 -11.70
CA VAL A 159 1.73 2.47 -12.21
C VAL A 159 0.86 1.28 -11.82
N ASP A 160 -0.11 0.99 -12.68
CA ASP A 160 -1.11 -0.05 -12.43
C ASP A 160 -0.69 -1.41 -12.96
N ALA A 161 -1.27 -2.43 -12.35
CA ALA A 161 -0.87 -3.80 -12.52
C ALA A 161 -2.07 -4.76 -12.49
N ALA A 162 -2.14 -5.68 -13.46
CA ALA A 162 -3.17 -6.70 -13.48
C ALA A 162 -2.62 -8.10 -13.81
N ARG A 163 -3.23 -9.14 -13.24
CA ARG A 163 -2.94 -10.54 -13.58
C ARG A 163 -1.45 -10.85 -13.45
N MET A 164 -0.96 -10.87 -12.22
CA MET A 164 0.46 -11.09 -11.96
C MET A 164 0.69 -11.88 -10.68
N ARG A 165 1.95 -12.23 -10.40
CA ARG A 165 2.29 -12.84 -9.11
C ARG A 165 2.55 -11.79 -8.04
N HIS A 166 3.42 -10.84 -8.38
CA HIS A 166 3.82 -9.72 -7.54
C HIS A 166 3.83 -8.42 -8.34
N HIS A 167 3.33 -7.31 -7.78
CA HIS A 167 3.54 -5.99 -8.41
C HIS A 167 4.83 -5.35 -7.90
N VAL A 168 4.77 -4.73 -6.72
CA VAL A 168 5.92 -4.11 -6.08
C VAL A 168 6.61 -5.15 -5.21
N TYR A 169 7.87 -5.45 -5.51
CA TYR A 169 8.74 -6.32 -4.73
C TYR A 169 10.09 -5.64 -4.51
N LEU A 170 10.20 -4.88 -3.43
CA LEU A 170 11.34 -3.98 -3.21
C LEU A 170 12.11 -4.31 -1.93
N SER A 171 13.40 -4.05 -1.99
CA SER A 171 14.37 -4.14 -0.91
C SER A 171 15.32 -2.94 -0.99
N HIS A 172 15.87 -2.54 0.16
CA HIS A 172 16.92 -1.53 0.26
C HIS A 172 16.54 -0.19 -0.38
N CYS A 173 15.27 0.21 -0.26
CA CYS A 173 14.78 1.50 -0.76
C CYS A 173 14.76 2.57 0.35
N ARG A 174 15.21 3.79 0.04
CA ARG A 174 15.05 4.97 0.89
C ARG A 174 14.28 6.07 0.16
N ASP A 175 13.47 6.81 0.89
CA ASP A 175 12.63 7.89 0.35
C ASP A 175 11.74 7.41 -0.81
N LEU A 176 11.10 6.26 -0.61
CA LEU A 176 10.23 5.63 -1.61
C LEU A 176 8.82 6.22 -1.55
N LYS A 177 8.26 6.56 -2.72
CA LYS A 177 6.88 6.98 -2.88
C LYS A 177 6.14 6.08 -3.86
N LEU A 178 5.00 5.55 -3.42
CA LEU A 178 4.01 4.88 -4.27
C LEU A 178 2.72 5.70 -4.21
N ILE A 179 2.24 6.16 -5.35
CA ILE A 179 1.14 7.12 -5.45
C ILE A 179 0.17 6.63 -6.53
N ASP A 180 -1.12 6.53 -6.20
CA ASP A 180 -2.17 6.20 -7.18
C ASP A 180 -1.83 4.91 -7.97
N CYS A 181 -1.37 3.88 -7.28
CA CYS A 181 -0.98 2.61 -7.93
C CYS A 181 -2.00 1.53 -7.58
N ASP A 182 -2.67 1.00 -8.60
CA ASP A 182 -3.69 -0.03 -8.42
C ASP A 182 -3.22 -1.40 -8.93
N VAL A 183 -3.44 -2.43 -8.11
CA VAL A 183 -3.06 -3.81 -8.42
C VAL A 183 -4.29 -4.69 -8.31
N SER A 184 -4.66 -5.32 -9.42
CA SER A 184 -5.76 -6.29 -9.45
C SER A 184 -5.30 -7.68 -9.88
N ARG A 185 -5.99 -8.72 -9.39
CA ARG A 185 -5.74 -10.11 -9.79
C ARG A 185 -4.27 -10.50 -9.63
N TYR A 186 -3.72 -10.30 -8.43
CA TYR A 186 -2.42 -10.86 -8.08
C TYR A 186 -2.58 -12.24 -7.44
N SER A 187 -1.67 -13.17 -7.71
CA SER A 187 -1.73 -14.50 -7.10
C SER A 187 -1.04 -14.57 -5.75
N LYS A 188 -0.09 -13.67 -5.46
CA LYS A 188 0.69 -13.73 -4.21
C LYS A 188 0.68 -12.41 -3.45
N HIS A 189 1.40 -11.37 -3.87
CA HIS A 189 1.39 -10.10 -3.12
C HIS A 189 1.33 -8.89 -4.03
N ALA A 190 0.48 -7.90 -3.75
CA ALA A 190 0.51 -6.65 -4.52
C ALA A 190 1.76 -5.83 -4.16
N PHE A 191 1.91 -5.47 -2.88
CA PHE A 191 3.00 -4.63 -2.41
C PHE A 191 3.82 -5.35 -1.34
N ARG A 192 5.06 -5.72 -1.67
CA ARG A 192 5.98 -6.41 -0.76
C ARG A 192 7.29 -5.64 -0.59
N PHE A 193 7.63 -5.42 0.67
CA PHE A 193 8.88 -4.85 1.12
C PHE A 193 9.67 -5.90 1.90
N GLU A 194 10.74 -6.38 1.28
CA GLU A 194 11.47 -7.55 1.77
C GLU A 194 12.44 -7.19 2.89
N ALA A 195 13.28 -6.17 2.69
CA ALA A 195 14.32 -5.81 3.63
C ALA A 195 14.82 -4.38 3.45
N GLY A 196 15.36 -3.78 4.51
CA GLY A 196 16.11 -2.51 4.45
C GLY A 196 15.38 -1.27 3.91
N CYS A 197 14.06 -1.29 3.74
CA CYS A 197 13.31 -0.15 3.25
C CYS A 197 13.04 0.88 4.37
N ARG A 198 13.31 2.17 4.12
CA ARG A 198 13.07 3.27 5.06
C ARG A 198 12.42 4.49 4.40
N ALA A 199 11.69 5.27 5.20
CA ALA A 199 10.98 6.47 4.75
C ALA A 199 10.07 6.19 3.54
N VAL A 200 9.14 5.25 3.73
CA VAL A 200 8.25 4.77 2.68
C VAL A 200 6.89 5.45 2.81
N ARG A 201 6.39 6.04 1.71
CA ARG A 201 5.05 6.62 1.60
C ARG A 201 4.25 5.87 0.55
N ILE A 202 3.07 5.41 0.94
CA ILE A 202 2.16 4.66 0.08
C ILE A 202 0.81 5.39 0.18
N LEU A 203 0.40 6.01 -0.92
CA LEU A 203 -0.68 6.97 -0.95
C LEU A 203 -1.69 6.59 -2.04
N ARG A 204 -2.95 6.39 -1.66
CA ARG A 204 -4.05 6.07 -2.58
C ARG A 204 -3.75 4.86 -3.47
N CYS A 205 -3.15 3.82 -2.89
CA CYS A 205 -2.87 2.58 -3.61
C CYS A 205 -3.93 1.51 -3.30
N THR A 206 -4.32 0.75 -4.32
CA THR A 206 -5.23 -0.39 -4.17
C THR A 206 -4.51 -1.71 -4.38
N ALA A 207 -4.77 -2.67 -3.49
CA ALA A 207 -4.44 -4.06 -3.64
C ALA A 207 -5.72 -4.90 -3.60
N ASP A 208 -6.25 -5.27 -4.77
CA ASP A 208 -7.41 -6.15 -4.90
C ASP A 208 -6.99 -7.51 -5.47
N CYS A 209 -6.93 -8.52 -4.61
CA CYS A 209 -6.39 -9.83 -5.01
C CYS A 209 -7.22 -10.52 -6.10
N SER A 210 -8.55 -10.36 -6.12
CA SER A 210 -9.44 -11.14 -6.98
C SER A 210 -10.52 -10.34 -7.70
N GLU A 211 -10.76 -9.09 -7.33
CA GLU A 211 -11.90 -8.28 -7.78
C GLU A 211 -13.27 -8.91 -7.47
N GLY A 212 -13.35 -9.78 -6.45
CA GLY A 212 -14.57 -10.53 -6.18
C GLY A 212 -14.68 -11.87 -6.91
N ASP A 213 -13.72 -12.20 -7.77
CA ASP A 213 -13.78 -13.41 -8.60
C ASP A 213 -13.47 -14.67 -7.78
N GLU A 214 -14.51 -15.42 -7.42
CA GLU A 214 -14.39 -16.66 -6.66
C GLU A 214 -13.51 -17.72 -7.36
N THR A 215 -13.48 -17.76 -8.69
CA THR A 215 -12.58 -18.67 -9.42
C THR A 215 -11.13 -18.27 -9.18
N TRP A 216 -10.82 -16.97 -9.22
CA TRP A 216 -9.48 -16.50 -8.88
C TRP A 216 -9.08 -16.86 -7.45
N GLU A 217 -9.99 -16.64 -6.49
CA GLU A 217 -9.76 -16.92 -5.07
C GLU A 217 -9.53 -18.40 -4.78
N ASN A 218 -10.25 -19.28 -5.48
CA ASN A 218 -10.22 -20.71 -5.22
C ASN A 218 -9.16 -21.46 -6.04
N GLU A 219 -8.80 -20.97 -7.22
CA GLU A 219 -7.96 -21.72 -8.17
C GLU A 219 -6.62 -21.05 -8.47
N THR A 220 -6.53 -19.71 -8.35
CA THR A 220 -5.34 -18.96 -8.77
C THR A 220 -4.56 -18.36 -7.61
N ALA A 221 -5.24 -17.77 -6.63
CA ALA A 221 -4.58 -17.19 -5.46
C ALA A 221 -3.73 -18.26 -4.75
N GLU A 222 -2.44 -17.97 -4.61
CA GLU A 222 -1.51 -18.82 -3.87
C GLU A 222 -1.85 -18.78 -2.37
N LEU A 223 -1.27 -19.70 -1.60
CA LEU A 223 -1.33 -19.60 -0.14
C LEU A 223 -0.80 -18.24 0.29
N ILE A 224 -1.41 -17.61 1.30
CA ILE A 224 -0.94 -16.33 1.84
C ILE A 224 -0.95 -15.22 0.77
N PRO A 225 -2.11 -14.91 0.15
CA PRO A 225 -2.23 -13.74 -0.69
C PRO A 225 -2.34 -12.50 0.21
N PHE A 226 -1.42 -11.55 0.07
CA PHE A 226 -1.40 -10.35 0.90
C PHE A 226 -1.50 -9.09 0.05
N GLY A 227 -2.25 -8.10 0.52
CA GLY A 227 -2.31 -6.81 -0.16
C GLY A 227 -1.00 -6.06 0.00
N PHE A 228 -0.72 -5.64 1.24
CA PHE A 228 0.50 -4.92 1.60
C PHE A 228 1.28 -5.74 2.62
N THR A 229 2.58 -5.90 2.41
CA THR A 229 3.44 -6.71 3.29
C THR A 229 4.78 -6.04 3.51
N VAL A 230 5.12 -5.81 4.78
CA VAL A 230 6.47 -5.42 5.22
C VAL A 230 7.04 -6.56 6.05
N ASN A 231 8.08 -7.21 5.55
CA ASN A 231 8.63 -8.43 6.15
C ASN A 231 9.59 -8.18 7.31
N ASN A 232 9.79 -9.22 8.13
CA ASN A 232 10.91 -9.26 9.05
C ASN A 232 12.19 -9.32 8.27
N SER A 233 13.17 -8.50 8.66
CA SER A 233 14.44 -8.46 7.94
C SER A 233 15.59 -7.93 8.77
N ASN A 234 16.78 -8.26 8.28
CA ASN A 234 18.03 -7.64 8.64
C ASN A 234 18.73 -7.27 7.32
N PRO A 235 18.96 -5.99 7.01
CA PRO A 235 18.78 -4.80 7.87
C PRO A 235 17.31 -4.44 8.15
N PRO A 236 17.02 -3.82 9.31
CA PRO A 236 15.67 -3.48 9.73
C PRO A 236 15.02 -2.42 8.83
N GLN A 237 13.70 -2.47 8.74
CA GLN A 237 12.86 -1.55 7.95
C GLN A 237 12.18 -0.52 8.86
N GLY A 238 11.76 0.62 8.33
CA GLY A 238 10.96 1.55 9.13
C GLY A 238 10.42 2.78 8.43
N ASP A 239 9.67 3.57 9.17
CA ASP A 239 9.04 4.84 8.73
C ASP A 239 8.05 4.63 7.56
N PHE A 240 7.23 3.59 7.67
CA PHE A 240 6.16 3.29 6.71
C PHE A 240 4.91 4.10 7.05
N ARG A 241 4.39 4.82 6.06
CA ARG A 241 3.11 5.50 6.16
C ARG A 241 2.22 5.11 5.00
N PHE A 242 1.09 4.50 5.34
CA PHE A 242 0.01 4.14 4.43
C PHE A 242 -1.10 5.18 4.57
N GLU A 243 -1.54 5.76 3.47
CA GLU A 243 -2.58 6.79 3.46
C GLU A 243 -3.58 6.51 2.35
N ASP A 244 -4.87 6.48 2.69
CA ASP A 244 -5.95 6.30 1.72
C ASP A 244 -5.82 5.02 0.88
N CYS A 245 -5.19 3.98 1.44
CA CYS A 245 -4.96 2.70 0.74
C CYS A 245 -6.11 1.72 0.94
N LEU A 246 -6.37 0.88 -0.08
CA LEU A 246 -7.36 -0.19 -0.05
C LEU A 246 -6.68 -1.56 -0.17
N ALA A 247 -6.92 -2.45 0.79
CA ALA A 247 -6.56 -3.87 0.70
C ALA A 247 -7.82 -4.73 0.68
N ALA A 248 -8.14 -5.29 -0.49
CA ALA A 248 -9.38 -5.98 -0.74
C ALA A 248 -9.16 -7.43 -1.15
N ASN A 249 -10.11 -8.28 -0.76
CA ASN A 249 -10.37 -9.55 -1.43
C ASN A 249 -9.20 -10.55 -1.36
N ASN A 250 -8.32 -10.43 -0.36
CA ASN A 250 -7.20 -11.36 -0.12
C ASN A 250 -7.73 -12.72 0.37
N ARG A 251 -8.35 -13.46 -0.54
CA ARG A 251 -8.97 -14.75 -0.31
C ARG A 251 -8.15 -15.83 -1.01
N MET A 252 -8.15 -17.01 -0.40
CA MET A 252 -7.54 -18.21 -0.95
C MET A 252 -8.37 -19.43 -0.58
N GLN A 253 -8.25 -20.49 -1.39
CA GLN A 253 -8.76 -21.81 -1.05
C GLN A 253 -8.07 -22.32 0.21
N VAL A 254 -8.85 -22.61 1.25
CA VAL A 254 -8.31 -23.22 2.47
C VAL A 254 -8.07 -24.69 2.25
N ARG A 255 -6.83 -25.09 2.44
CA ARG A 255 -6.40 -26.48 2.33
C ARG A 255 -6.50 -27.15 3.70
N PRO A 256 -6.98 -28.41 3.78
CA PRO A 256 -7.01 -29.15 5.05
C PRO A 256 -5.65 -29.14 5.75
N GLY A 257 -5.66 -28.87 7.07
CA GLY A 257 -4.44 -28.82 7.88
C GLY A 257 -3.49 -27.65 7.60
N LYS A 258 -3.87 -26.70 6.73
CA LYS A 258 -3.11 -25.46 6.52
C LYS A 258 -3.86 -24.29 7.16
N TYR A 259 -3.07 -23.38 7.76
CA TYR A 259 -3.62 -22.18 8.34
C TYR A 259 -4.21 -21.29 7.23
N PRO A 260 -5.48 -20.89 7.32
CA PRO A 260 -6.08 -19.98 6.36
C PRO A 260 -5.44 -18.61 6.56
N ASN A 261 -4.60 -18.18 5.63
CA ASN A 261 -3.94 -16.89 5.72
C ASN A 261 -4.20 -16.07 4.45
N GLY A 262 -4.51 -14.80 4.61
CA GLY A 262 -4.85 -13.89 3.52
C GLY A 262 -5.27 -12.57 4.14
N ASP A 263 -4.26 -11.78 4.48
CA ASP A 263 -4.39 -10.53 5.21
C ASP A 263 -4.38 -9.33 4.26
N GLY A 264 -5.10 -8.27 4.62
CA GLY A 264 -5.06 -7.01 3.86
C GLY A 264 -3.72 -6.30 4.00
N PHE A 265 -3.40 -5.88 5.23
CA PHE A 265 -2.15 -5.24 5.61
C PHE A 265 -1.36 -6.10 6.58
N VAL A 266 -0.11 -6.43 6.24
CA VAL A 266 0.80 -7.23 7.07
C VAL A 266 2.05 -6.45 7.34
N VAL A 267 2.37 -6.28 8.63
CA VAL A 267 3.64 -5.68 9.05
C VAL A 267 4.25 -6.57 10.10
N GLU A 268 5.41 -7.13 9.77
CA GLU A 268 6.14 -8.04 10.61
C GLU A 268 6.94 -7.31 11.72
N GLY A 269 7.33 -8.03 12.78
CA GLY A 269 7.68 -7.44 14.08
C GLY A 269 8.95 -6.61 14.18
N THR A 270 9.87 -6.66 13.22
CA THR A 270 11.15 -5.91 13.24
C THR A 270 11.09 -4.53 12.59
N VAL A 271 9.88 -4.05 12.26
CA VAL A 271 9.65 -2.77 11.57
C VAL A 271 9.34 -1.67 12.59
N GLU A 272 9.86 -0.47 12.37
CA GLU A 272 9.65 0.69 13.25
C GLU A 272 8.87 1.82 12.54
N GLY A 273 8.21 2.70 13.29
CA GLY A 273 7.63 3.93 12.74
C GLY A 273 6.51 3.69 11.71
N VAL A 274 5.55 2.83 12.05
CA VAL A 274 4.49 2.41 11.13
C VAL A 274 3.16 3.10 11.45
N SER A 275 2.53 3.69 10.43
CA SER A 275 1.25 4.39 10.57
C SER A 275 0.31 4.14 9.38
N PHE A 276 -0.99 4.11 9.69
CA PHE A 276 -2.08 3.98 8.72
C PHE A 276 -3.07 5.12 8.93
N VAL A 277 -3.44 5.79 7.85
CA VAL A 277 -4.40 6.91 7.88
C VAL A 277 -5.44 6.69 6.79
N ARG A 278 -6.72 6.60 7.17
CA ARG A 278 -7.85 6.39 6.24
C ARG A 278 -7.70 5.17 5.33
N CYS A 279 -7.01 4.13 5.81
CA CYS A 279 -6.87 2.88 5.07
C CYS A 279 -8.11 1.99 5.25
N ILE A 280 -8.41 1.19 4.24
CA ILE A 280 -9.55 0.26 4.23
C ILE A 280 -9.02 -1.15 3.98
N ALA A 281 -9.40 -2.09 4.84
CA ALA A 281 -9.19 -3.51 4.62
C ALA A 281 -10.55 -4.23 4.52
N VAL A 282 -10.86 -4.83 3.37
CA VAL A 282 -12.17 -5.43 3.12
C VAL A 282 -12.10 -6.85 2.58
N ARG A 283 -12.97 -7.72 3.09
CA ARG A 283 -13.20 -9.08 2.57
C ARG A 283 -11.91 -9.92 2.48
N ASN A 284 -11.00 -9.79 3.45
CA ASN A 284 -9.77 -10.58 3.52
C ASN A 284 -9.99 -11.89 4.31
N ARG A 285 -9.22 -12.94 4.00
CA ARG A 285 -9.44 -14.29 4.55
C ARG A 285 -9.22 -14.37 6.04
N ASP A 286 -8.13 -13.79 6.53
CA ASP A 286 -7.78 -13.81 7.94
C ASP A 286 -7.92 -12.42 8.56
N GLY A 287 -6.89 -11.60 8.56
CA GLY A 287 -6.89 -10.24 9.11
C GLY A 287 -7.20 -9.17 8.06
N GLY A 288 -7.95 -8.14 8.44
CA GLY A 288 -7.86 -6.87 7.72
C GLY A 288 -6.47 -6.26 7.90
N TYR A 289 -6.02 -6.24 9.16
CA TYR A 289 -4.69 -5.80 9.58
C TYR A 289 -4.04 -6.90 10.43
N ASP A 290 -2.83 -7.33 10.10
CA ASP A 290 -1.94 -8.19 10.91
C ASP A 290 -0.64 -7.45 11.24
N LEU A 291 -0.63 -6.76 12.38
CA LEU A 291 0.39 -5.76 12.71
C LEU A 291 1.16 -6.20 13.94
N LYS A 292 2.40 -6.62 13.70
CA LYS A 292 3.30 -7.12 14.74
C LYS A 292 4.12 -6.04 15.49
N PRO A 293 4.54 -4.92 14.87
CA PRO A 293 5.27 -3.88 15.59
C PRO A 293 4.30 -2.88 16.26
N PRO A 294 4.83 -1.90 17.02
CA PRO A 294 4.07 -0.73 17.42
C PRO A 294 3.50 0.04 16.23
N VAL A 295 2.20 0.37 16.29
CA VAL A 295 1.48 1.04 15.17
C VAL A 295 0.51 2.11 15.64
N THR A 296 0.23 3.07 14.75
CA THR A 296 -0.92 3.99 14.87
C THR A 296 -1.86 3.81 13.70
N LEU A 297 -3.17 3.70 13.97
CA LEU A 297 -4.23 3.65 12.98
C LEU A 297 -5.20 4.82 13.24
N THR A 298 -5.42 5.65 12.24
CA THR A 298 -6.32 6.80 12.32
C THR A 298 -7.31 6.76 11.18
N ASP A 299 -8.61 6.86 11.48
CA ASP A 299 -9.70 6.82 10.50
C ASP A 299 -9.74 5.53 9.65
N CYS A 300 -9.18 4.42 10.14
CA CYS A 300 -9.08 3.18 9.38
C CYS A 300 -10.36 2.34 9.46
N VAL A 301 -10.62 1.58 8.39
CA VAL A 301 -11.79 0.72 8.25
C VAL A 301 -11.37 -0.74 8.06
N ALA A 302 -12.05 -1.66 8.75
CA ALA A 302 -11.91 -3.12 8.55
C ALA A 302 -13.29 -3.77 8.41
N LEU A 303 -13.61 -4.31 7.22
CA LEU A 303 -14.93 -4.86 6.90
C LEU A 303 -14.84 -6.29 6.36
N GLU A 304 -15.74 -7.17 6.79
CA GLU A 304 -15.89 -8.52 6.20
C GLU A 304 -14.62 -9.40 6.25
N ASN A 305 -13.69 -9.07 7.14
CA ASN A 305 -12.47 -9.81 7.37
C ASN A 305 -12.71 -10.94 8.37
N GLY A 306 -11.90 -12.00 8.35
CA GLY A 306 -11.93 -13.02 9.41
C GLY A 306 -11.78 -12.39 10.80
N ARG A 307 -10.74 -11.59 10.99
CA ARG A 307 -10.53 -10.66 12.11
C ARG A 307 -10.33 -9.26 11.52
N GLY A 308 -10.91 -8.24 12.14
CA GLY A 308 -10.75 -6.87 11.68
C GLY A 308 -9.30 -6.41 11.82
N ILE A 309 -8.84 -6.28 13.06
CA ILE A 309 -7.50 -5.77 13.40
C ILE A 309 -6.83 -6.75 14.36
N ARG A 310 -5.63 -7.23 13.99
CA ARG A 310 -4.77 -8.11 14.79
C ARG A 310 -3.52 -7.33 15.21
N LEU A 311 -3.25 -7.28 16.50
CA LEU A 311 -2.13 -6.55 17.09
C LEU A 311 -1.29 -7.48 17.96
N TRP A 312 0.04 -7.40 17.79
CA TRP A 312 0.98 -8.19 18.60
C TRP A 312 1.88 -7.35 19.50
N SER A 313 1.78 -6.02 19.42
CA SER A 313 2.53 -5.08 20.25
C SER A 313 1.61 -3.94 20.71
N THR A 314 2.19 -2.81 21.15
CA THR A 314 1.43 -1.60 21.48
C THR A 314 0.75 -1.02 20.24
N ALA A 315 -0.41 -0.39 20.42
CA ALA A 315 -1.04 0.34 19.33
C ALA A 315 -1.94 1.46 19.84
N THR A 316 -2.15 2.45 18.97
CA THR A 316 -3.18 3.47 19.13
C THR A 316 -4.13 3.43 17.94
N LEU A 317 -5.42 3.31 18.21
CA LEU A 317 -6.49 3.36 17.22
C LEU A 317 -7.37 4.58 17.51
N GLU A 318 -7.55 5.44 16.52
CA GLU A 318 -8.37 6.64 16.62
C GLU A 318 -9.39 6.69 15.49
N ASN A 319 -10.67 6.80 15.84
CA ASN A 319 -11.77 6.89 14.89
C ASN A 319 -11.81 5.72 13.87
N CYS A 320 -11.48 4.50 14.31
CA CYS A 320 -11.50 3.33 13.45
C CYS A 320 -12.90 2.70 13.43
N PHE A 321 -13.26 2.08 12.30
CA PHE A 321 -14.50 1.32 12.15
C PHE A 321 -14.23 -0.13 11.79
N VAL A 322 -14.84 -1.05 12.53
CA VAL A 322 -14.68 -2.50 12.30
C VAL A 322 -16.05 -3.17 12.29
N ALA A 323 -16.38 -3.88 11.20
CA ALA A 323 -17.65 -4.60 11.13
C ALA A 323 -17.62 -5.88 10.29
N ASP A 324 -18.67 -6.69 10.43
CA ASP A 324 -18.99 -7.84 9.58
C ASP A 324 -17.94 -8.96 9.51
N GLY A 325 -17.10 -9.03 10.54
CA GLY A 325 -16.10 -10.08 10.71
C GLY A 325 -16.37 -10.98 11.92
N LYS A 326 -15.47 -11.94 12.16
CA LYS A 326 -15.60 -12.82 13.34
C LYS A 326 -15.14 -12.16 14.63
N THR A 327 -14.12 -11.31 14.57
CA THR A 327 -13.58 -10.60 15.75
C THR A 327 -13.17 -9.21 15.31
N GLY A 328 -13.53 -8.20 16.10
CA GLY A 328 -13.23 -6.81 15.77
C GLY A 328 -11.75 -6.52 15.92
N LEU A 329 -11.33 -6.35 17.16
CA LEU A 329 -9.95 -6.18 17.59
C LEU A 329 -9.47 -7.43 18.32
N TRP A 330 -8.39 -8.03 17.84
CA TRP A 330 -7.67 -9.11 18.51
C TRP A 330 -6.29 -8.59 18.91
N SER A 331 -5.98 -8.67 20.21
CA SER A 331 -4.68 -8.28 20.77
C SER A 331 -4.00 -9.48 21.41
N ASN A 332 -2.76 -9.70 21.03
CA ASN A 332 -1.83 -10.67 21.62
C ASN A 332 -0.56 -9.99 22.17
N GLY A 333 -0.64 -8.67 22.33
CA GLY A 333 0.52 -7.82 22.57
C GLY A 333 0.51 -7.11 23.91
N GLU A 334 1.11 -5.94 23.87
CA GLU A 334 1.20 -5.02 24.99
C GLU A 334 -0.03 -4.10 25.03
N ALA A 335 0.09 -2.91 25.62
CA ALA A 335 -1.03 -2.01 25.83
C ALA A 335 -1.58 -1.46 24.50
N VAL A 336 -2.89 -1.55 24.33
CA VAL A 336 -3.62 -1.00 23.17
C VAL A 336 -4.59 0.08 23.64
N THR A 337 -4.53 1.25 23.02
CA THR A 337 -5.45 2.36 23.25
C THR A 337 -6.38 2.53 22.06
N VAL A 338 -7.68 2.59 22.31
CA VAL A 338 -8.72 2.75 21.28
C VAL A 338 -9.58 3.96 21.67
N ARG A 339 -9.74 4.92 20.75
CA ARG A 339 -10.49 6.16 20.98
C ARG A 339 -11.49 6.40 19.86
N GLY A 340 -12.71 6.78 20.22
CA GLY A 340 -13.72 7.22 19.24
C GLY A 340 -14.03 6.19 18.17
N SER A 341 -13.83 4.90 18.44
CA SER A 341 -13.91 3.85 17.41
C SER A 341 -15.22 3.07 17.52
N ALA A 342 -15.66 2.45 16.43
CA ALA A 342 -16.90 1.72 16.36
C ALA A 342 -16.70 0.26 15.92
N PHE A 343 -17.33 -0.66 16.64
CA PHE A 343 -17.35 -2.10 16.37
C PHE A 343 -18.80 -2.54 16.17
N ALA A 344 -19.12 -3.08 14.99
CA ALA A 344 -20.50 -3.38 14.63
C ALA A 344 -20.67 -4.77 14.01
N ARG A 345 -21.78 -5.46 14.31
CA ARG A 345 -22.22 -6.67 13.58
C ARG A 345 -21.14 -7.76 13.47
N LEU A 346 -20.44 -8.02 14.57
CA LEU A 346 -19.41 -9.05 14.63
C LEU A 346 -20.01 -10.38 15.11
N ASP A 347 -19.63 -11.49 14.48
CA ASP A 347 -20.09 -12.82 14.89
C ASP A 347 -19.61 -13.16 16.30
N GLY A 348 -18.36 -12.81 16.60
CA GLY A 348 -17.70 -12.97 17.89
C GLY A 348 -17.51 -11.65 18.64
N PRO A 349 -16.45 -11.53 19.45
CA PRO A 349 -16.26 -10.37 20.31
C PRO A 349 -15.84 -9.12 19.53
N ALA A 350 -16.28 -7.95 20.00
CA ALA A 350 -15.73 -6.67 19.56
C ALA A 350 -14.24 -6.56 19.88
N VAL A 351 -13.84 -6.98 21.09
CA VAL A 351 -12.45 -6.98 21.53
C VAL A 351 -12.05 -8.32 22.14
N MET A 352 -10.88 -8.82 21.78
CA MET A 352 -10.31 -10.04 22.33
C MET A 352 -8.86 -9.82 22.75
N THR A 353 -8.53 -10.20 23.99
CA THR A 353 -7.14 -10.33 24.47
C THR A 353 -6.81 -11.82 24.56
N ASP A 354 -5.79 -12.26 23.84
CA ASP A 354 -5.49 -13.68 23.64
C ASP A 354 -4.06 -14.08 24.05
N ASP A 355 -3.82 -15.40 24.07
CA ASP A 355 -2.55 -16.12 24.29
C ASP A 355 -1.61 -15.46 25.31
N LYS A 356 -0.78 -14.53 24.84
CA LYS A 356 0.34 -13.92 25.55
C LYS A 356 0.11 -12.47 25.89
N ALA A 357 -1.08 -11.91 25.62
CA ALA A 357 -1.34 -10.50 25.92
C ALA A 357 -1.16 -10.23 27.42
N THR A 358 -0.12 -9.47 27.74
CA THR A 358 0.19 -8.98 29.08
C THR A 358 -0.35 -7.56 29.27
N GLY A 359 -0.39 -6.77 28.20
CA GLY A 359 -1.03 -5.47 28.17
C GLY A 359 -2.55 -5.57 28.03
N GLY A 360 -3.25 -4.53 28.49
CA GLY A 360 -4.70 -4.42 28.33
C GLY A 360 -5.10 -3.67 27.08
N VAL A 361 -6.38 -3.78 26.72
CA VAL A 361 -7.03 -2.93 25.73
C VAL A 361 -7.92 -1.94 26.46
N THR A 362 -7.70 -0.64 26.24
CA THR A 362 -8.55 0.43 26.80
C THR A 362 -9.33 1.11 25.68
N LEU A 363 -10.65 1.12 25.80
CA LEU A 363 -11.56 1.77 24.86
C LEU A 363 -12.13 3.01 25.52
N THR A 364 -12.03 4.16 24.84
CA THR A 364 -12.54 5.44 25.31
C THR A 364 -13.48 6.05 24.28
N GLY A 365 -14.67 6.51 24.68
CA GLY A 365 -15.58 7.22 23.78
C GLY A 365 -16.01 6.38 22.56
N SER A 366 -16.07 5.06 22.70
CA SER A 366 -16.24 4.12 21.59
C SER A 366 -17.67 3.56 21.52
N LEU A 367 -18.00 2.89 20.42
CA LEU A 367 -19.31 2.31 20.18
C LEU A 367 -19.18 0.81 19.87
N ILE A 368 -19.97 -0.03 20.55
CA ILE A 368 -20.06 -1.47 20.29
C ILE A 368 -21.52 -1.83 20.05
N VAL A 369 -21.86 -2.33 18.87
CA VAL A 369 -23.26 -2.62 18.48
C VAL A 369 -23.37 -3.98 17.82
N ALA A 370 -24.34 -4.79 18.26
CA ALA A 370 -24.68 -6.07 17.60
C ALA A 370 -23.50 -7.05 17.46
N CYS A 371 -22.54 -7.03 18.39
CA CYS A 371 -21.43 -7.99 18.43
C CYS A 371 -21.82 -9.25 19.23
N GLY A 372 -21.21 -10.40 18.93
CA GLY A 372 -21.41 -11.65 19.67
C GLY A 372 -21.01 -11.56 21.14
N ALA A 373 -20.07 -10.68 21.46
CA ALA A 373 -19.73 -10.25 22.81
C ALA A 373 -19.06 -8.86 22.77
N VAL A 374 -19.06 -8.16 23.91
CA VAL A 374 -18.26 -6.94 24.08
C VAL A 374 -16.77 -7.28 24.11
N GLY A 375 -16.40 -8.20 25.00
CA GLY A 375 -15.03 -8.61 25.23
C GLY A 375 -14.90 -10.12 25.36
N LYS A 376 -13.76 -10.68 24.95
CA LYS A 376 -13.35 -12.04 25.30
C LYS A 376 -11.91 -12.01 25.81
N LYS A 377 -11.69 -12.61 26.98
CA LYS A 377 -10.36 -12.69 27.59
C LYS A 377 -9.94 -14.14 27.71
N THR A 378 -8.80 -14.48 27.13
CA THR A 378 -8.13 -15.78 27.26
C THR A 378 -6.72 -15.65 27.83
N SER A 379 -6.24 -14.43 28.04
CA SER A 379 -4.93 -14.09 28.62
C SER A 379 -5.05 -13.16 29.84
N LYS A 380 -3.96 -12.52 30.29
CA LYS A 380 -3.94 -11.69 31.51
C LYS A 380 -4.36 -10.24 31.28
N GLY A 381 -4.16 -9.73 30.06
CA GLY A 381 -4.54 -8.36 29.69
C GLY A 381 -5.98 -8.00 30.04
N PRO A 382 -6.27 -6.89 30.73
CA PRO A 382 -7.63 -6.42 30.96
C PRO A 382 -8.24 -5.83 29.68
N ILE A 383 -9.58 -5.84 29.60
CA ILE A 383 -10.33 -5.03 28.66
C ILE A 383 -11.05 -3.98 29.50
N THR A 384 -10.72 -2.71 29.29
CA THR A 384 -11.26 -1.57 30.04
C THR A 384 -12.09 -0.71 29.11
N LEU A 385 -13.30 -0.36 29.55
CA LEU A 385 -14.21 0.52 28.84
C LEU A 385 -14.37 1.82 29.62
N THR A 386 -14.28 2.95 28.92
CA THR A 386 -14.50 4.29 29.48
C THR A 386 -15.34 5.05 28.47
N ASP A 387 -16.44 5.66 28.91
CA ASP A 387 -17.38 6.41 28.05
C ASP A 387 -17.77 5.64 26.76
N THR A 388 -17.83 4.31 26.85
CA THR A 388 -18.07 3.43 25.70
C THR A 388 -19.51 2.95 25.73
N VAL A 389 -20.23 3.19 24.65
CA VAL A 389 -21.62 2.78 24.50
C VAL A 389 -21.67 1.35 23.97
N VAL A 390 -22.43 0.49 24.63
CA VAL A 390 -22.67 -0.88 24.18
C VAL A 390 -24.15 -1.05 23.91
N SER A 391 -24.51 -1.52 22.72
CA SER A 391 -25.87 -1.87 22.36
C SER A 391 -25.99 -3.35 22.04
N ALA A 392 -26.88 -4.03 22.77
CA ALA A 392 -27.01 -5.49 22.77
C ALA A 392 -27.87 -6.05 21.62
N THR A 393 -28.54 -5.21 20.84
CA THR A 393 -29.47 -5.66 19.80
C THR A 393 -28.72 -6.17 18.58
N LYS A 394 -28.43 -7.49 18.55
CA LYS A 394 -28.39 -8.22 17.27
C LYS A 394 -29.82 -8.22 16.71
N PRO A 395 -30.06 -7.69 15.50
CA PRO A 395 -31.33 -7.90 14.83
C PRO A 395 -31.45 -9.41 14.54
N ASN A 396 -32.27 -10.12 15.32
CA ASN A 396 -32.65 -11.53 15.18
C ASN A 396 -31.56 -12.63 15.20
N SER A 397 -31.54 -13.39 16.29
CA SER A 397 -31.64 -14.87 16.24
C SER A 397 -32.05 -15.43 17.62
N ASP A 398 -33.34 -15.63 17.84
CA ASP A 398 -34.00 -16.52 18.83
C ASP A 398 -33.19 -17.11 20.01
N SER A 399 -32.64 -16.29 20.91
CA SER A 399 -32.25 -16.74 22.26
C SER A 399 -32.02 -15.56 23.22
N PRO A 400 -32.64 -15.56 24.42
CA PRO A 400 -32.27 -14.64 25.48
C PRO A 400 -30.94 -15.09 26.09
N LYS A 401 -29.84 -14.40 25.77
CA LYS A 401 -28.61 -14.48 26.55
C LYS A 401 -28.59 -13.32 27.53
N THR A 402 -28.44 -13.66 28.81
CA THR A 402 -28.38 -12.75 29.95
C THR A 402 -27.40 -11.60 29.67
N PRO A 403 -27.81 -10.32 29.87
CA PRO A 403 -26.90 -9.19 29.75
C PRO A 403 -25.72 -9.33 30.71
N PRO A 404 -24.50 -8.91 30.34
CA PRO A 404 -23.40 -8.82 31.30
C PRO A 404 -23.77 -7.83 32.42
N THR A 405 -23.52 -8.21 33.67
CA THR A 405 -23.90 -7.48 34.89
C THR A 405 -22.94 -6.35 35.26
N ASP A 406 -22.31 -5.68 34.29
CA ASP A 406 -21.39 -4.58 34.57
C ASP A 406 -22.19 -3.26 34.72
N PRO A 407 -22.25 -2.65 35.92
CA PRO A 407 -23.04 -1.45 36.19
C PRO A 407 -22.52 -0.19 35.47
N ALA A 408 -21.38 -0.24 34.79
CA ALA A 408 -20.83 0.89 34.03
C ALA A 408 -21.30 0.96 32.56
N VAL A 409 -22.08 -0.02 32.08
CA VAL A 409 -22.49 -0.10 30.67
C VAL A 409 -23.85 0.56 30.48
N THR A 410 -23.86 1.74 29.87
CA THR A 410 -25.11 2.38 29.43
C THR A 410 -25.54 1.77 28.09
N PHE A 411 -26.63 1.01 28.10
CA PHE A 411 -27.26 0.52 26.88
C PHE A 411 -28.06 1.64 26.22
N VAL A 412 -27.75 1.94 24.97
CA VAL A 412 -28.53 2.88 24.15
C VAL A 412 -29.15 2.07 23.02
N ASP A 413 -30.47 2.12 22.88
CA ASP A 413 -31.15 1.58 21.71
C ASP A 413 -30.67 2.36 20.48
N PRO A 414 -30.19 1.68 19.42
CA PRO A 414 -29.74 2.39 18.24
C PRO A 414 -30.95 3.11 17.61
N PRO A 415 -30.81 4.38 17.16
CA PRO A 415 -31.89 5.05 16.47
C PRO A 415 -32.33 4.22 15.26
N ALA A 416 -33.64 4.15 15.02
CA ALA A 416 -34.32 3.30 14.03
C ALA A 416 -33.93 3.53 12.55
N ALA A 417 -32.82 4.23 12.27
CA ALA A 417 -32.42 4.72 10.96
C ALA A 417 -31.05 4.21 10.49
N TRP A 418 -30.64 2.99 10.88
CA TRP A 418 -29.56 2.30 10.17
C TRP A 418 -30.12 1.65 8.90
N PRO A 419 -29.75 2.11 7.69
CA PRO A 419 -30.24 1.50 6.46
C PRO A 419 -29.56 0.14 6.26
N THR A 420 -30.29 -0.94 6.54
CA THR A 420 -29.84 -2.34 6.36
C THR A 420 -29.85 -2.80 4.91
N ASP A 421 -30.38 -1.98 3.99
CA ASP A 421 -30.82 -2.43 2.66
C ASP A 421 -30.04 -1.79 1.50
N LYS A 422 -28.94 -1.08 1.79
CA LYS A 422 -28.11 -0.45 0.75
C LYS A 422 -26.77 -1.17 0.60
N PRO A 423 -26.31 -1.46 -0.64
CA PRO A 423 -24.94 -1.94 -0.85
C PRO A 423 -23.96 -0.94 -0.25
N LEU A 424 -22.93 -1.47 0.42
CA LEU A 424 -21.84 -0.66 0.96
C LEU A 424 -21.29 0.25 -0.16
N PRO A 425 -21.05 1.55 0.09
CA PRO A 425 -20.45 2.40 -0.90
C PRO A 425 -19.10 1.83 -1.33
N THR A 426 -18.76 1.96 -2.61
CA THR A 426 -17.48 1.52 -3.18
C THR A 426 -16.27 2.17 -2.49
N HIS A 427 -16.50 3.23 -1.71
CA HIS A 427 -15.54 3.81 -0.77
C HIS A 427 -16.28 4.29 0.50
N PRO A 428 -16.20 3.61 1.66
CA PRO A 428 -16.66 4.18 2.93
C PRO A 428 -15.74 5.36 3.30
N THR A 429 -16.24 6.60 3.20
CA THR A 429 -15.37 7.77 3.32
C THR A 429 -15.02 8.17 4.75
N HIS A 430 -15.79 7.84 5.80
CA HIS A 430 -15.43 8.22 7.18
C HIS A 430 -15.99 7.28 8.26
N GLY A 431 -15.23 7.10 9.35
CA GLY A 431 -15.67 6.47 10.60
C GLY A 431 -16.71 7.30 11.37
N TYR A 432 -17.34 6.68 12.37
CA TYR A 432 -18.34 7.32 13.23
C TYR A 432 -17.73 8.47 14.04
N ARG A 433 -18.15 9.71 13.75
CA ARG A 433 -17.95 10.82 14.69
C ARG A 433 -19.17 10.89 15.62
N PRO A 434 -19.01 10.81 16.96
CA PRO A 434 -20.11 11.13 17.85
C PRO A 434 -20.59 12.56 17.57
N PRO A 435 -21.89 12.85 17.75
CA PRO A 435 -22.39 14.22 17.66
C PRO A 435 -21.63 15.11 18.65
N GLU A 436 -21.16 16.27 18.17
CA GLU A 436 -20.62 17.29 19.07
C GLU A 436 -21.67 17.61 20.15
N PRO A 437 -21.27 17.76 21.43
CA PRO A 437 -22.20 18.26 22.44
C PRO A 437 -22.77 19.60 21.95
N PRO A 438 -24.06 19.89 22.19
CA PRO A 438 -24.66 21.14 21.76
C PRO A 438 -23.79 22.28 22.28
N SER A 439 -23.32 23.12 21.36
CA SER A 439 -22.57 24.32 21.68
C SER A 439 -23.43 25.17 22.60
N GLY A 440 -23.09 25.13 23.89
CA GLY A 440 -23.69 26.03 24.86
C GLY A 440 -23.46 27.45 24.38
N GLU A 441 -24.56 28.18 24.18
CA GLU A 441 -24.56 29.62 23.99
C GLU A 441 -23.66 30.27 25.05
N ILE A 442 -22.49 30.76 24.62
CA ILE A 442 -21.81 31.82 25.35
C ILE A 442 -22.60 33.08 25.06
N VAL A 443 -23.63 33.33 25.87
CA VAL A 443 -24.22 34.66 26.02
C VAL A 443 -23.17 35.52 26.73
N ARG A 444 -22.85 36.68 26.14
CA ARG A 444 -21.96 37.70 26.71
C ARG A 444 -22.50 38.28 28.01
#